data_AF-A0A091MCD0-F1
#
_entry.id   AF-A0A091MCD0-F1
#
_cell.length_a   1.000
_cell.length_b   1.000
_cell.length_c   1.000
_cell.angle_alpha   90.00
_cell.angle_beta   90.00
_cell.angle_gamma   90.00
#
_symmetry.space_group_name_H-M   'P 1'
#
loop_
_entity.id
_entity.type
_entity.pdbx_description
1 polymer ?
#
loop_
_entity_poly.entity_id
_entity_poly.type
_entity_poly.pdbx_seq_one_letter_code
_entity_poly.pdbx_strand_id
1 'polypeptide(L)'
;ERGGNNSFTHEALTLKYKLDNQFELVFVVGFQKILTLTYVDKLIDDVHKEFRDKYRNEFQQKGTLGLLNGTFDFKDDFMRLLRDAEESSKVRAPTVMKTFEQSLKSQKTVKCMIKTRGEKPKEKVKNKNNKSSKKEGAEAVAAPGKASAGDKQPSAAGDKEELTKDEILQKNREEFFKRHMKAGEKSSKSPKPDAQKEKGKKPRVWDLGNSNAKVLDYSNSATNGSAEACPVEEFDPDTALGDRNREPGRLYDLEYESDDEAEDEKIIQNPSKPSAKKGGLGGMFGMLKGLVGSKSLTREDMDPVLEKMKDHLIAKNVAAEIAVQLCESVAKKLEGKVMGTFTTVTSTVKQALQEALVQILQPQRRVDVLRDVMDAQRHRRPYVVTFCGVNGVGKSTNLAKISFWLIENGFSVLIAACDTFRAGAVEQLRTHTRRLNALHPPESHGGRTMVQLYEKGYGKDAAGIAMEAISYARNQGFDVVLVDTAGRMQDNAPLMTALAKLIAVNAPDLVLFVGEALVGNEAVDQLVKFNKALADHSMAQTPRLIDGIVLTKFDTIDDKVGAAISMTYITSKPIVFVGTGQTYCDLRSLNAKAVVAALMKA
;
A
#
# COMPACT_ATOMS: atom_id res chain seq x y z
N GLU A 1 8.98 2.15 -16.22
CA GLU A 1 7.52 2.36 -16.31
C GLU A 1 6.78 2.39 -14.97
N ARG A 2 7.01 1.45 -14.03
CA ARG A 2 6.15 1.27 -12.84
C ARG A 2 6.46 2.07 -11.56
N GLY A 3 7.30 3.11 -11.57
CA GLY A 3 7.71 3.68 -10.27
C GLY A 3 8.22 5.10 -10.25
N GLY A 4 8.08 5.89 -11.31
CA GLY A 4 8.60 7.28 -11.35
C GLY A 4 10.13 7.44 -11.19
N ASN A 5 10.85 6.38 -10.82
CA ASN A 5 12.29 6.34 -10.62
C ASN A 5 13.00 6.10 -11.95
N ASN A 6 13.88 7.03 -12.29
CA ASN A 6 14.66 7.02 -13.53
C ASN A 6 16.00 6.28 -13.41
N SER A 7 16.25 5.61 -12.27
CA SER A 7 17.51 4.93 -12.00
C SER A 7 17.32 3.55 -11.37
N PHE A 8 18.11 2.59 -11.83
CA PHE A 8 18.24 1.24 -11.28
C PHE A 8 19.70 1.03 -10.85
N THR A 9 19.93 0.66 -9.60
CA THR A 9 21.29 0.42 -9.07
C THR A 9 21.46 -1.04 -8.76
N HIS A 10 22.52 -1.65 -9.30
CA HIS A 10 22.91 -3.02 -8.99
C HIS A 10 24.41 -3.05 -8.69
N GLU A 11 24.76 -3.40 -7.44
CA GLU A 11 26.14 -3.42 -6.94
C GLU A 11 26.89 -2.09 -7.18
N ALA A 12 27.93 -2.11 -8.02
CA ALA A 12 28.77 -0.98 -8.36
C ALA A 12 28.29 -0.20 -9.59
N LEU A 13 27.25 -0.68 -10.29
CA LEU A 13 26.74 -0.06 -11.52
C LEU A 13 25.37 0.60 -11.27
N THR A 14 25.24 1.84 -11.71
CA THR A 14 23.98 2.57 -11.75
C THR A 14 23.57 2.72 -13.22
N LEU A 15 22.39 2.22 -13.55
CA LEU A 15 21.71 2.46 -14.82
C LEU A 15 20.73 3.60 -14.63
N LYS A 16 20.82 4.63 -15.48
CA LYS A 16 19.85 5.72 -15.54
C LYS A 16 19.22 5.73 -16.93
N TYR A 17 17.94 6.08 -17.00
CA TYR A 17 17.25 6.18 -18.28
C TYR A 17 16.48 7.49 -18.42
N LYS A 18 16.28 7.92 -19.67
CA LYS A 18 15.41 9.01 -20.08
C LYS A 18 14.51 8.54 -21.21
N LEU A 19 13.22 8.87 -21.12
CA LEU A 19 12.22 8.50 -22.11
C LEU A 19 11.94 9.70 -23.02
N ASP A 20 11.92 9.47 -24.33
CA ASP A 20 11.31 10.37 -25.31
C ASP A 20 10.00 9.75 -25.79
N ASN A 21 8.90 10.19 -25.19
CA ASN A 21 7.58 9.66 -25.49
C ASN A 21 7.00 10.17 -26.82
N GLN A 22 7.58 11.24 -27.40
CA GLN A 22 7.12 11.77 -28.68
C GLN A 22 7.48 10.83 -29.83
N PHE A 23 8.67 10.24 -29.77
CA PHE A 23 9.22 9.34 -30.80
C PHE A 23 9.43 7.90 -30.31
N GLU A 24 8.94 7.58 -29.11
CA GLU A 24 9.04 6.25 -28.48
C GLU A 24 10.49 5.76 -28.31
N LEU A 25 11.40 6.65 -27.91
CA LEU A 25 12.82 6.34 -27.68
C LEU A 25 13.15 6.19 -26.19
N VAL A 26 14.12 5.32 -25.89
CA VAL A 26 14.66 5.14 -24.54
C VAL A 26 16.18 5.33 -24.58
N PHE A 27 16.67 6.33 -23.84
CA PHE A 27 18.09 6.58 -23.67
C PHE A 27 18.54 5.97 -22.34
N VAL A 28 19.42 4.97 -22.37
CA VAL A 28 19.93 4.29 -21.17
C VAL A 28 21.43 4.56 -21.05
N VAL A 29 21.88 4.96 -19.87
CA VAL A 29 23.30 5.14 -19.54
C VAL A 29 23.67 4.30 -18.31
N GLY A 30 24.80 3.60 -18.39
CA GLY A 30 25.40 2.89 -17.26
C GLY A 30 26.65 3.60 -16.79
N PHE A 31 26.76 3.85 -15.49
CA PHE A 31 27.95 4.45 -14.87
C PHE A 31 28.23 3.85 -13.50
N GLN A 32 29.48 3.97 -13.03
CA GLN A 32 29.88 3.40 -11.74
C GLN A 32 29.41 4.28 -10.56
N LYS A 33 28.80 3.65 -9.55
CA LYS A 33 28.23 4.29 -8.35
C LYS A 33 29.26 5.06 -7.52
N ILE A 34 30.53 4.63 -7.55
CA ILE A 34 31.63 5.25 -6.78
C ILE A 34 31.95 6.68 -7.26
N LEU A 35 31.60 7.01 -8.51
CA LEU A 35 31.78 8.34 -9.07
C LEU A 35 30.43 9.05 -9.07
N THR A 36 30.29 10.10 -8.27
CA THR A 36 29.16 11.03 -8.36
C THR A 36 29.32 11.90 -9.61
N LEU A 37 29.12 11.29 -10.78
CA LEU A 37 29.22 11.97 -12.07
C LEU A 37 28.04 12.94 -12.21
N THR A 38 28.24 14.17 -11.75
CA THR A 38 27.24 15.26 -11.80
C THR A 38 26.84 15.66 -13.21
N TYR A 39 27.60 15.24 -14.23
CA TYR A 39 27.35 15.56 -15.63
C TYR A 39 26.45 14.55 -16.35
N VAL A 40 26.17 13.38 -15.77
CA VAL A 40 25.41 12.31 -16.47
C VAL A 40 24.03 12.81 -16.90
N ASP A 41 23.34 13.55 -16.04
CA ASP A 41 21.99 14.06 -16.33
C ASP A 41 22.01 15.03 -17.51
N LYS A 42 22.98 15.94 -17.50
CA LYS A 42 23.19 16.90 -18.59
C LYS A 42 23.59 16.20 -19.88
N LEU A 43 24.46 15.20 -19.81
CA LEU A 43 24.90 14.42 -20.96
C LEU A 43 23.72 13.70 -21.62
N ILE A 44 22.87 13.01 -20.84
CA ILE A 44 21.67 12.36 -21.39
C ILE A 44 20.74 13.40 -22.02
N ASP A 45 20.58 14.58 -21.41
CA ASP A 45 19.74 15.65 -21.93
C ASP A 45 20.25 16.21 -23.27
N ASP A 46 21.55 16.42 -23.39
CA ASP A 46 22.20 16.96 -24.59
C ASP A 46 22.20 15.90 -25.71
N VAL A 47 22.54 14.64 -25.40
CA VAL A 47 22.44 13.51 -26.32
C VAL A 47 21.01 13.33 -26.82
N HIS A 48 20.02 13.40 -25.93
CA HIS A 48 18.61 13.30 -26.30
C HIS A 48 18.23 14.37 -27.31
N LYS A 49 18.55 15.64 -27.04
CA LYS A 49 18.22 16.76 -27.95
C LYS A 49 18.88 16.59 -29.30
N GLU A 50 20.17 16.33 -29.33
CA GLU A 50 20.95 16.27 -30.56
C GLU A 50 20.58 15.05 -31.41
N PHE A 51 20.35 13.90 -30.78
CA PHE A 51 19.87 12.70 -31.47
C PHE A 51 18.48 12.90 -32.06
N ARG A 52 17.56 13.52 -31.30
CA ARG A 52 16.20 13.83 -31.74
C ARG A 52 16.20 14.78 -32.93
N ASP A 53 17.02 15.83 -32.88
CA ASP A 53 17.04 16.86 -33.91
C ASP A 53 17.75 16.37 -35.18
N LYS A 54 18.79 15.53 -35.06
CA LYS A 54 19.51 14.93 -36.20
C LYS A 54 18.65 13.94 -36.98
N TYR A 55 17.91 13.06 -36.29
CA TYR A 55 17.13 11.97 -36.90
C TYR A 55 15.62 12.19 -36.92
N ARG A 56 15.19 13.46 -36.83
CA ARG A 56 13.77 13.83 -36.72
C ARG A 56 12.92 13.30 -37.87
N ASN A 57 13.47 13.30 -39.08
CA ASN A 57 12.75 12.94 -40.30
C ASN A 57 12.48 11.43 -40.37
N GLU A 58 13.42 10.64 -39.89
CA GLU A 58 13.36 9.19 -39.78
C GLU A 58 12.33 8.76 -38.73
N PHE A 59 12.21 9.49 -37.62
CA PHE A 59 11.21 9.21 -36.58
C PHE A 59 9.79 9.70 -36.93
N GLN A 60 9.63 10.70 -37.80
CA GLN A 60 8.31 11.18 -38.22
C GLN A 60 7.61 10.26 -39.22
N GLN A 61 8.35 9.43 -39.96
CA GLN A 61 7.76 8.41 -40.81
C GLN A 61 7.15 7.32 -39.92
N LYS A 62 5.82 7.36 -39.75
CA LYS A 62 5.07 6.35 -38.99
C LYS A 62 5.24 4.97 -39.63
N GLY A 63 6.20 4.20 -39.12
CA GLY A 63 6.42 2.81 -39.51
C GLY A 63 7.80 2.30 -39.06
N THR A 64 7.85 1.07 -38.56
CA THR A 64 9.09 0.37 -38.19
C THR A 64 10.10 0.29 -39.34
N LEU A 65 9.65 0.40 -40.60
CA LEU A 65 10.51 0.45 -41.78
C LEU A 65 11.37 1.72 -41.86
N GLY A 66 10.91 2.87 -41.35
CA GLY A 66 11.72 4.10 -41.32
C GLY A 66 12.92 3.98 -40.37
N LEU A 67 12.72 3.30 -39.23
CA LEU A 67 13.79 2.96 -38.28
C LEU A 67 14.73 1.88 -38.85
N LEU A 68 14.20 0.85 -39.52
CA LEU A 68 15.02 -0.25 -40.05
C LEU A 68 15.89 0.16 -41.25
N ASN A 69 15.41 1.12 -42.05
CA ASN A 69 16.13 1.63 -43.22
C ASN A 69 17.04 2.83 -42.87
N GLY A 70 16.89 3.41 -41.68
CA GLY A 70 17.69 4.53 -41.21
C GLY A 70 19.06 4.07 -40.72
N THR A 71 20.13 4.69 -41.22
CA THR A 71 21.49 4.51 -40.71
C THR A 71 21.76 5.51 -39.59
N PHE A 72 21.69 5.06 -38.33
CA PHE A 72 21.93 5.90 -37.15
C PHE A 72 23.41 5.96 -36.78
N ASP A 73 24.20 6.78 -37.48
CA ASP A 73 25.59 7.05 -37.10
C ASP A 73 25.70 8.24 -36.14
N PHE A 74 25.66 7.94 -34.84
CA PHE A 74 25.74 8.94 -33.77
C PHE A 74 27.04 8.82 -32.95
N LYS A 75 28.00 8.02 -33.39
CA LYS A 75 29.20 7.73 -32.59
C LYS A 75 30.07 8.98 -32.40
N ASP A 76 30.33 9.72 -33.46
CA ASP A 76 31.22 10.89 -33.42
C ASP A 76 30.59 12.06 -32.67
N ASP A 77 29.28 12.29 -32.87
CA ASP A 77 28.52 13.31 -32.13
C ASP A 77 28.45 12.96 -30.64
N PHE A 78 28.22 11.69 -30.30
CA PHE A 78 28.26 11.24 -28.91
C PHE A 78 29.63 11.46 -28.26
N MET A 79 30.72 11.13 -28.96
CA MET A 79 32.08 11.34 -28.45
C MET A 79 32.44 12.82 -28.30
N ARG A 80 31.87 13.71 -29.11
CA ARG A 80 31.96 15.17 -28.91
C ARG A 80 31.19 15.58 -27.66
N LEU A 81 29.92 15.22 -27.54
CA LEU A 81 29.08 15.55 -26.39
C LEU A 81 29.63 15.02 -25.07
N LEU A 82 30.21 13.82 -25.07
CA LEU A 82 30.84 13.24 -23.90
C LEU A 82 32.06 14.07 -23.46
N ARG A 83 32.93 14.47 -24.40
CA ARG A 83 34.07 15.34 -24.10
C ARG A 83 33.63 16.70 -23.55
N ASP A 84 32.63 17.32 -24.16
CA ASP A 84 32.09 18.61 -23.71
C ASP A 84 31.49 18.51 -22.30
N ALA A 85 30.77 17.42 -22.02
CA ALA A 85 30.22 17.14 -20.70
C ALA A 85 31.33 16.94 -19.65
N GLU A 86 32.37 16.17 -19.97
CA GLU A 86 33.54 15.97 -19.11
C GLU A 86 34.29 17.27 -18.85
N GLU A 87 34.52 18.10 -19.86
CA GLU A 87 35.16 19.41 -19.71
C GLU A 87 34.32 20.35 -18.84
N SER A 88 33.00 20.41 -19.07
CA SER A 88 32.10 21.23 -18.27
C SER A 88 32.06 20.81 -16.80
N SER A 89 32.32 19.53 -16.51
CA SER A 89 32.44 19.01 -15.14
C SER A 89 33.77 19.39 -14.48
N LYS A 90 34.88 19.45 -15.25
CA LYS A 90 36.21 19.87 -14.78
C LYS A 90 36.25 21.37 -14.46
N VAL A 91 35.55 22.20 -15.25
CA VAL A 91 35.44 23.65 -15.03
C VAL A 91 34.65 23.99 -13.75
N ARG A 92 33.81 23.07 -13.28
CA ARG A 92 33.04 23.17 -12.02
C ARG A 92 33.83 22.74 -10.78
N ALA A 93 35.12 23.04 -10.72
CA ALA A 93 35.91 22.94 -9.48
C ALA A 93 35.33 23.89 -8.41
N PRO A 94 35.44 23.57 -7.11
CA PRO A 94 34.82 24.37 -6.05
C PRO A 94 35.30 25.81 -6.15
N THR A 95 34.35 26.76 -6.14
CA THR A 95 34.67 28.19 -6.07
C THR A 95 35.59 28.41 -4.89
N VAL A 96 36.86 28.75 -5.16
CA VAL A 96 37.81 29.17 -4.13
C VAL A 96 37.14 30.30 -3.37
N MET A 97 36.99 30.13 -2.05
CA MET A 97 36.40 31.17 -1.20
C MET A 97 37.13 32.48 -1.47
N LYS A 98 36.39 33.51 -1.88
CA LYS A 98 36.95 34.85 -2.10
C LYS A 98 37.69 35.28 -0.83
N THR A 99 38.94 35.69 -0.97
CA THR A 99 39.71 36.23 0.16
C THR A 99 38.98 37.43 0.75
N PHE A 100 39.19 37.70 2.04
CA PHE A 100 38.50 38.76 2.78
C PHE A 100 38.55 40.11 2.05
N GLU A 101 39.64 40.42 1.36
CA GLU A 101 39.83 41.68 0.60
C GLU A 101 38.95 41.81 -0.66
N GLN A 102 38.52 40.68 -1.23
CA GLN A 102 37.72 40.61 -2.46
C GLN A 102 36.20 40.61 -2.19
N SER A 103 35.78 40.62 -0.91
CA SER A 103 34.37 40.67 -0.54
C SER A 103 33.87 42.11 -0.42
N LEU A 104 32.84 42.48 -1.19
CA LEU A 104 32.22 43.81 -1.12
C LEU A 104 31.63 44.14 0.28
N LYS A 105 31.42 43.13 1.14
CA LYS A 105 30.99 43.33 2.53
C LYS A 105 32.13 43.80 3.44
N SER A 106 33.36 43.33 3.25
CA SER A 106 34.51 43.74 4.09
C SER A 106 34.99 45.15 3.76
N GLN A 107 34.94 45.56 2.49
CA GLN A 107 35.27 46.93 2.08
C GLN A 107 34.33 47.97 2.69
N LYS A 108 33.06 47.61 2.94
CA LYS A 108 32.11 48.46 3.68
C LYS A 108 32.48 48.60 5.14
N THR A 109 32.91 47.52 5.80
CA THR A 109 33.38 47.53 7.19
C THR A 109 34.65 48.37 7.35
N VAL A 110 35.61 48.25 6.42
CA VAL A 110 36.84 49.06 6.41
C VAL A 110 36.53 50.54 6.15
N LYS A 111 35.64 50.86 5.20
CA LYS A 111 35.17 52.25 4.99
C LYS A 111 34.42 52.84 6.19
N CYS A 112 33.72 52.02 6.98
CA CYS A 112 33.07 52.46 8.22
C CYS A 112 34.06 52.71 9.36
N MET A 113 35.16 51.96 9.46
CA MET A 113 36.22 52.22 10.45
C MET A 113 37.03 53.49 10.13
N ILE A 114 37.25 53.79 8.85
CA ILE A 114 38.05 54.95 8.41
C ILE A 114 37.31 56.29 8.62
N LYS A 115 35.98 56.28 8.80
CA LYS A 115 35.20 57.49 9.14
C LYS A 115 34.93 57.61 10.64
N THR A 116 35.99 57.85 11.42
CA THR A 116 35.86 58.51 12.73
C THR A 116 37.13 59.26 13.13
N ARG A 117 37.38 60.41 12.49
CA ARG A 117 38.09 61.52 13.13
C ARG A 117 37.80 62.82 12.36
N GLY A 118 36.92 63.65 12.89
CA GLY A 118 36.67 65.01 12.40
C GLY A 118 35.20 65.30 12.10
N GLU A 119 34.64 66.18 12.92
CA GLU A 119 33.50 67.08 12.64
C GLU A 119 32.06 66.55 12.77
N LYS A 120 31.36 67.10 13.78
CA LYS A 120 29.90 67.22 13.84
C LYS A 120 29.48 68.53 13.17
N PRO A 121 28.31 68.57 12.51
CA PRO A 121 27.29 69.52 12.96
C PRO A 121 25.91 68.90 13.20
N LYS A 122 25.12 69.65 13.97
CA LYS A 122 23.82 69.34 14.57
C LYS A 122 22.63 69.51 13.60
N GLU A 123 21.61 68.68 13.84
CA GLU A 123 20.14 68.87 13.74
C GLU A 123 19.49 69.68 12.59
N LYS A 124 18.46 69.10 11.93
CA LYS A 124 17.03 69.32 12.28
C LYS A 124 16.02 68.45 11.48
N VAL A 125 15.28 67.62 12.24
CA VAL A 125 13.81 67.38 12.27
C VAL A 125 12.98 67.29 10.96
N LYS A 126 12.38 66.11 10.69
CA LYS A 126 10.91 65.82 10.83
C LYS A 126 10.51 64.42 10.31
N ASN A 127 9.94 63.63 11.25
CA ASN A 127 8.83 62.65 11.19
C ASN A 127 8.27 62.25 9.80
N LYS A 128 7.91 60.98 9.53
CA LYS A 128 7.04 60.08 10.33
C LYS A 128 7.02 58.67 9.68
N ASN A 129 6.96 57.62 10.52
CA ASN A 129 6.26 56.31 10.42
C ASN A 129 6.01 55.69 9.02
N ASN A 130 6.20 54.39 8.75
CA ASN A 130 5.84 53.24 9.59
C ASN A 130 6.36 51.90 8.99
N LYS A 131 6.68 50.96 9.89
CA LYS A 131 6.36 49.52 9.86
C LYS A 131 7.06 48.60 8.82
N SER A 132 8.08 47.88 9.32
CA SER A 132 8.60 46.63 8.75
C SER A 132 8.16 45.44 9.60
N SER A 133 7.63 44.40 8.94
CA SER A 133 7.45 43.06 9.47
C SER A 133 8.57 42.17 8.94
N LYS A 134 9.33 41.56 9.86
CA LYS A 134 10.39 40.60 9.58
C LYS A 134 9.89 39.21 9.97
N LYS A 135 10.09 38.23 9.09
CA LYS A 135 9.98 36.79 9.35
C LYS A 135 11.36 36.21 9.03
N GLU A 136 12.06 35.73 10.05
CA GLU A 136 13.31 34.96 9.93
C GLU A 136 13.08 33.59 10.55
N GLY A 137 13.60 32.56 9.90
CA GLY A 137 13.63 31.18 10.35
C GLY A 137 15.02 30.76 10.84
N ALA A 138 14.97 29.79 11.76
CA ALA A 138 15.81 28.58 11.91
C ALA A 138 17.35 28.63 11.93
N GLU A 139 17.88 28.31 13.12
CA GLU A 139 18.84 27.24 13.50
C GLU A 139 20.21 27.04 12.82
N ALA A 140 21.27 26.95 13.64
CA ALA A 140 22.14 25.76 13.76
C ALA A 140 23.18 25.83 14.94
N VAL A 141 23.05 24.88 15.89
CA VAL A 141 24.01 23.98 16.60
C VAL A 141 25.46 24.39 16.96
N ALA A 142 25.81 24.36 18.27
CA ALA A 142 26.81 23.49 18.95
C ALA A 142 27.57 24.11 20.17
N ALA A 143 27.33 23.52 21.37
CA ALA A 143 28.11 23.28 22.63
C ALA A 143 29.53 23.87 22.92
N PRO A 144 30.13 23.76 24.15
CA PRO A 144 29.65 23.23 25.46
C PRO A 144 29.95 24.15 26.69
N GLY A 145 29.36 23.88 27.87
CA GLY A 145 29.90 24.44 29.13
C GLY A 145 28.96 24.43 30.35
N LYS A 146 29.40 23.73 31.40
CA LYS A 146 28.82 23.49 32.74
C LYS A 146 28.24 24.68 33.55
N ALA A 147 27.18 24.33 34.29
CA ALA A 147 26.91 24.59 35.73
C ALA A 147 26.29 25.92 36.24
N SER A 148 25.48 25.74 37.30
CA SER A 148 24.95 26.71 38.29
C SER A 148 23.73 27.52 37.84
N ALA A 149 22.51 27.20 38.31
CA ALA A 149 21.91 27.58 39.60
C ALA A 149 21.81 29.11 39.82
N GLY A 150 20.58 29.62 39.94
CA GLY A 150 20.29 31.01 40.36
C GLY A 150 18.88 31.49 39.96
N ASP A 151 17.98 31.52 40.95
CA ASP A 151 16.62 32.11 40.97
C ASP A 151 16.57 33.56 40.44
N LYS A 152 15.54 33.94 39.66
CA LYS A 152 14.34 34.78 40.01
C LYS A 152 14.66 36.13 40.71
N GLN A 153 13.99 37.27 40.50
CA GLN A 153 12.54 37.59 40.58
C GLN A 153 12.40 39.15 40.45
N PRO A 154 11.29 39.85 40.73
CA PRO A 154 9.97 39.92 40.05
C PRO A 154 9.44 41.37 39.84
N SER A 155 8.22 41.46 39.31
CA SER A 155 7.18 42.40 39.79
C SER A 155 5.80 41.74 39.56
N ALA A 156 4.77 41.82 40.40
CA ALA A 156 4.55 42.38 41.74
C ALA A 156 3.18 41.88 42.29
N ALA A 157 3.02 42.00 43.62
CA ALA A 157 1.81 42.09 44.44
C ALA A 157 1.24 40.79 45.07
N GLY A 158 1.15 40.79 46.41
CA GLY A 158 0.95 39.67 47.35
C GLY A 158 -0.50 39.19 47.51
N ASP A 159 -0.86 38.30 48.44
CA ASP A 159 -0.19 37.67 49.58
C ASP A 159 -0.82 36.27 49.78
N LYS A 160 -0.02 35.21 49.91
CA LYS A 160 -0.36 33.93 50.58
C LYS A 160 0.87 33.01 50.61
N GLU A 161 1.13 32.47 51.79
CA GLU A 161 2.29 31.67 52.21
C GLU A 161 2.59 30.49 51.25
N GLU A 162 3.78 30.50 50.64
CA GLU A 162 4.29 29.40 49.80
C GLU A 162 4.99 28.34 50.67
N LEU A 163 4.38 27.16 50.78
CA LEU A 163 4.96 25.94 51.36
C LEU A 163 6.12 25.43 50.49
N THR A 164 7.13 24.85 51.12
CA THR A 164 8.36 24.42 50.44
C THR A 164 8.17 23.14 49.60
N LYS A 165 8.98 22.95 48.56
CA LYS A 165 8.85 21.84 47.59
C LYS A 165 8.94 20.44 48.22
N ASP A 166 9.62 20.31 49.36
CA ASP A 166 9.73 19.05 50.11
C ASP A 166 8.46 18.72 50.92
N GLU A 167 7.74 19.73 51.41
CA GLU A 167 6.44 19.55 52.09
C GLU A 167 5.33 19.16 51.11
N ILE A 168 5.40 19.62 49.86
CA ILE A 168 4.47 19.23 48.78
C ILE A 168 4.70 17.77 48.38
N LEU A 169 5.97 17.32 48.34
CA LEU A 169 6.31 15.93 48.03
C LEU A 169 5.90 14.96 49.16
N GLN A 170 6.02 15.38 50.42
CA GLN A 170 5.51 14.63 51.57
C GLN A 170 3.98 14.56 51.62
N LYS A 171 3.27 15.68 51.39
CA LYS A 171 1.79 15.67 51.32
C LYS A 171 1.26 14.79 50.19
N ASN A 172 1.87 14.82 49.01
CA ASN A 172 1.45 13.98 47.88
C ASN A 172 1.71 12.48 48.15
N ARG A 173 2.78 12.16 48.89
CA ARG A 173 3.10 10.78 49.31
C ARG A 173 2.14 10.29 50.41
N GLU A 174 1.78 11.15 51.36
CA GLU A 174 0.79 10.86 52.41
C GLU A 174 -0.63 10.72 51.86
N GLU A 175 -1.04 11.51 50.87
CA GLU A 175 -2.33 11.34 50.19
C GLU A 175 -2.39 10.04 49.37
N PHE A 176 -1.28 9.64 48.75
CA PHE A 176 -1.15 8.36 48.05
C PHE A 176 -1.29 7.16 49.02
N PHE A 177 -0.67 7.24 50.20
CA PHE A 177 -0.81 6.21 51.25
C PHE A 177 -2.22 6.20 51.89
N LYS A 178 -2.86 7.36 52.08
CA LYS A 178 -4.26 7.45 52.58
C LYS A 178 -5.28 6.87 51.62
N ARG A 179 -5.07 6.99 50.30
CA ARG A 179 -5.96 6.42 49.27
C ARG A 179 -5.82 4.89 49.18
N HIS A 180 -4.61 4.37 49.37
CA HIS A 180 -4.35 2.93 49.31
C HIS A 180 -4.66 2.15 50.60
N MET A 181 -4.76 2.82 51.76
CA MET A 181 -5.17 2.21 53.04
C MET A 181 -6.71 2.25 53.30
N LYS A 182 -7.52 2.81 52.39
CA LYS A 182 -8.99 2.90 52.52
C LYS A 182 -9.79 1.91 51.66
N ALA A 183 -9.12 0.92 51.06
CA ALA A 183 -9.76 -0.17 50.32
C ALA A 183 -9.45 -1.51 50.99
N GLY A 184 -9.96 -1.70 52.21
CA GLY A 184 -9.85 -2.98 52.90
C GLY A 184 -10.32 -2.90 54.34
N GLU A 185 -11.63 -3.04 54.58
CA GLU A 185 -12.14 -3.72 55.78
C GLU A 185 -13.63 -4.06 55.65
N LYS A 186 -13.92 -5.36 55.75
CA LYS A 186 -15.25 -5.94 55.96
C LYS A 186 -15.60 -5.82 57.44
N SER A 187 -16.83 -5.45 57.78
CA SER A 187 -17.45 -5.80 59.07
C SER A 187 -19.00 -5.84 58.95
N SER A 188 -19.62 -6.43 59.96
CA SER A 188 -20.78 -7.34 59.91
C SER A 188 -22.14 -6.75 60.38
N LYS A 189 -23.23 -7.40 59.91
CA LYS A 189 -24.69 -7.37 60.25
C LYS A 189 -25.13 -6.73 61.60
N SER A 190 -26.28 -6.01 61.70
CA SER A 190 -27.70 -6.51 61.74
C SER A 190 -28.72 -5.31 61.91
N PRO A 191 -30.08 -5.46 62.04
CA PRO A 191 -31.10 -5.80 61.01
C PRO A 191 -32.40 -4.91 60.97
N LYS A 192 -33.25 -5.13 59.93
CA LYS A 192 -34.71 -4.84 59.69
C LYS A 192 -35.17 -3.46 59.13
N PRO A 193 -36.36 -3.34 58.45
CA PRO A 193 -37.36 -4.34 58.04
C PRO A 193 -37.73 -4.37 56.52
N ASP A 194 -38.57 -5.33 56.14
CA ASP A 194 -39.05 -5.67 54.78
C ASP A 194 -39.72 -4.54 53.97
N ALA A 195 -39.27 -4.34 52.72
CA ALA A 195 -40.10 -3.82 51.61
C ALA A 195 -39.52 -4.17 50.22
N GLN A 196 -40.27 -5.00 49.49
CA GLN A 196 -40.37 -5.20 48.02
C GLN A 196 -39.10 -5.19 47.13
N LYS A 197 -38.79 -6.39 46.60
CA LYS A 197 -37.88 -6.63 45.46
C LYS A 197 -38.37 -5.92 44.19
N GLU A 198 -37.64 -4.91 43.71
CA GLU A 198 -37.69 -4.50 42.31
C GLU A 198 -36.82 -5.42 41.44
N LYS A 199 -37.39 -5.81 40.30
CA LYS A 199 -36.87 -6.80 39.35
C LYS A 199 -35.54 -6.31 38.74
N GLY A 200 -34.51 -7.15 38.82
CA GLY A 200 -33.27 -6.97 38.06
C GLY A 200 -33.57 -6.84 36.57
N LYS A 201 -32.93 -5.86 35.92
CA LYS A 201 -33.06 -5.61 34.48
C LYS A 201 -32.69 -6.89 33.71
N LYS A 202 -33.63 -7.43 32.94
CA LYS A 202 -33.39 -8.54 32.02
C LYS A 202 -32.44 -8.07 30.90
N PRO A 203 -31.43 -8.87 30.51
CA PRO A 203 -30.66 -8.57 29.30
C PRO A 203 -31.58 -8.60 28.08
N ARG A 204 -31.33 -7.71 27.13
CA ARG A 204 -32.09 -7.61 25.88
C ARG A 204 -31.81 -8.87 25.04
N VAL A 205 -32.84 -9.67 24.80
CA VAL A 205 -32.81 -10.81 23.88
C VAL A 205 -32.95 -10.26 22.47
N TRP A 206 -32.07 -10.67 21.56
CA TRP A 206 -32.23 -10.44 20.12
C TRP A 206 -33.14 -11.54 19.57
N ASP A 207 -34.15 -11.19 18.77
CA ASP A 207 -35.17 -12.13 18.25
C ASP A 207 -34.61 -13.23 17.31
N LEU A 208 -33.30 -13.22 17.03
CA LEU A 208 -32.59 -14.24 16.22
C LEU A 208 -31.55 -15.05 17.02
N GLY A 209 -31.52 -14.91 18.34
CA GLY A 209 -30.57 -15.64 19.20
C GLY A 209 -31.17 -16.90 19.79
N ASN A 210 -30.73 -18.08 19.32
CA ASN A 210 -31.12 -19.37 19.88
C ASN A 210 -30.79 -19.43 21.38
N SER A 211 -31.79 -19.74 22.21
CA SER A 211 -31.75 -19.60 23.67
C SER A 211 -31.11 -20.80 24.37
N ASN A 212 -29.81 -21.03 24.15
CA ASN A 212 -29.08 -22.12 24.81
C ASN A 212 -27.64 -21.75 25.20
N ALA A 213 -27.48 -20.76 26.08
CA ALA A 213 -26.17 -20.35 26.61
C ALA A 213 -25.45 -21.48 27.40
N LYS A 214 -26.17 -22.48 27.92
CA LYS A 214 -25.59 -23.65 28.60
C LYS A 214 -24.95 -24.68 27.65
N VAL A 215 -25.29 -24.65 26.36
CA VAL A 215 -24.76 -25.59 25.35
C VAL A 215 -23.42 -25.08 24.77
N LEU A 216 -23.05 -23.83 25.03
CA LEU A 216 -21.87 -23.17 24.50
C LEU A 216 -20.72 -23.05 25.52
N ASP A 217 -20.84 -23.69 26.68
CA ASP A 217 -19.79 -23.71 27.72
C ASP A 217 -18.81 -24.87 27.48
N TYR A 218 -17.65 -24.54 26.89
CA TYR A 218 -16.57 -25.50 26.60
C TYR A 218 -15.51 -25.58 27.72
N SER A 219 -15.80 -25.07 28.92
CA SER A 219 -14.82 -25.03 30.02
C SER A 219 -14.64 -26.35 30.78
N ASN A 220 -15.43 -27.39 30.49
CA ASN A 220 -15.31 -28.69 31.15
C ASN A 220 -14.30 -29.61 30.43
N SER A 221 -13.18 -29.87 31.11
CA SER A 221 -12.06 -30.71 30.69
C SER A 221 -12.31 -32.24 30.73
N ALA A 222 -13.56 -32.68 30.86
CA ALA A 222 -13.91 -34.09 31.09
C ALA A 222 -14.20 -34.91 29.82
N THR A 223 -14.06 -34.34 28.61
CA THR A 223 -14.34 -35.03 27.34
C THR A 223 -13.17 -34.92 26.36
N ASN A 224 -11.95 -35.19 26.82
CA ASN A 224 -10.90 -35.61 25.92
C ASN A 224 -11.13 -37.07 25.53
N GLY A 225 -11.80 -37.32 24.40
CA GLY A 225 -11.69 -38.61 23.70
C GLY A 225 -12.95 -39.31 23.18
N SER A 226 -14.16 -38.76 23.30
CA SER A 226 -15.38 -39.40 22.76
C SER A 226 -16.03 -38.56 21.67
N ALA A 227 -16.21 -39.15 20.49
CA ALA A 227 -16.71 -38.51 19.28
C ALA A 227 -18.22 -38.17 19.28
N GLU A 228 -18.95 -38.41 20.37
CA GLU A 228 -20.43 -38.40 20.37
C GLU A 228 -21.09 -37.28 21.21
N ALA A 229 -20.36 -36.25 21.66
CA ALA A 229 -20.93 -35.18 22.49
C ALA A 229 -20.89 -33.78 21.85
N CYS A 230 -21.26 -33.66 20.58
CA CYS A 230 -21.67 -32.37 19.99
C CYS A 230 -23.12 -32.48 19.55
N PRO A 231 -24.02 -31.55 19.92
CA PRO A 231 -25.33 -31.47 19.30
C PRO A 231 -25.11 -31.28 17.81
N VAL A 232 -25.69 -32.17 17.02
CA VAL A 232 -25.73 -32.05 15.56
C VAL A 232 -26.64 -30.87 15.28
N GLU A 233 -26.09 -29.66 15.15
CA GLU A 233 -26.75 -28.67 14.30
C GLU A 233 -26.77 -29.32 12.91
N GLU A 234 -27.97 -29.59 12.38
CA GLU A 234 -28.14 -30.05 11.01
C GLU A 234 -27.38 -29.08 10.10
N PHE A 235 -26.25 -29.56 9.57
CA PHE A 235 -25.48 -28.82 8.58
C PHE A 235 -26.32 -28.84 7.30
N ASP A 236 -26.95 -27.72 6.99
CA ASP A 236 -27.62 -27.52 5.72
C ASP A 236 -26.57 -27.18 4.64
N PRO A 237 -26.27 -28.09 3.70
CA PRO A 237 -25.31 -27.85 2.63
C PRO A 237 -25.75 -26.71 1.70
N ASP A 238 -27.06 -26.44 1.57
CA ASP A 238 -27.57 -25.38 0.69
C ASP A 238 -27.18 -23.99 1.22
N THR A 239 -27.18 -23.79 2.55
CA THR A 239 -26.74 -22.53 3.17
C THR A 239 -25.22 -22.28 3.01
N ALA A 240 -24.42 -23.33 2.87
CA ALA A 240 -22.96 -23.22 2.72
C ALA A 240 -22.49 -22.92 1.28
N LEU A 241 -23.29 -23.32 0.28
CA LEU A 241 -22.99 -23.20 -1.15
C LEU A 241 -23.49 -21.87 -1.76
N GLY A 242 -24.39 -21.14 -1.10
CA GLY A 242 -24.89 -19.85 -1.62
C GLY A 242 -25.68 -20.01 -2.92
N ASP A 243 -25.37 -19.21 -3.95
CA ASP A 243 -26.09 -19.20 -5.24
C ASP A 243 -25.90 -20.51 -6.04
N ARG A 244 -26.99 -21.28 -6.21
CA ARG A 244 -27.03 -22.60 -6.87
C ARG A 244 -26.77 -22.56 -8.38
N ASN A 245 -26.79 -21.39 -9.01
CA ASN A 245 -26.62 -21.27 -10.47
C ASN A 245 -25.16 -21.30 -10.94
N ARG A 246 -24.19 -21.44 -10.03
CA ARG A 246 -22.75 -21.42 -10.35
C ARG A 246 -22.20 -22.84 -10.42
N GLU A 247 -21.42 -23.13 -11.47
CA GLU A 247 -20.70 -24.39 -11.61
C GLU A 247 -19.63 -24.52 -10.50
N PRO A 248 -19.70 -25.55 -9.64
CA PRO A 248 -18.69 -25.79 -8.62
C PRO A 248 -17.30 -25.97 -9.25
N GLY A 249 -16.26 -25.38 -8.63
CA GLY A 249 -14.86 -25.50 -9.09
C GLY A 249 -14.42 -24.52 -10.18
N ARG A 250 -15.34 -23.88 -10.90
CA ARG A 250 -14.98 -22.82 -11.85
C ARG A 250 -14.79 -21.49 -11.14
N LEU A 251 -13.61 -20.89 -11.30
CA LEU A 251 -13.38 -19.54 -10.83
C LEU A 251 -13.98 -18.55 -11.84
N TYR A 252 -14.98 -17.81 -11.41
CA TYR A 252 -15.58 -16.74 -12.22
C TYR A 252 -14.81 -15.45 -12.02
N ASP A 253 -14.68 -14.70 -13.10
CA ASP A 253 -14.14 -13.35 -13.07
C ASP A 253 -15.07 -12.44 -12.27
N LEU A 254 -14.48 -11.51 -11.53
CA LEU A 254 -15.22 -10.46 -10.85
C LEU A 254 -15.90 -9.58 -11.91
N GLU A 255 -17.22 -9.67 -11.98
CA GLU A 255 -18.07 -8.82 -12.80
C GLU A 255 -18.51 -7.59 -11.99
N TYR A 256 -18.56 -6.44 -12.64
CA TYR A 256 -19.08 -5.20 -12.07
C TYR A 256 -20.36 -4.88 -12.84
N GLU A 257 -21.52 -5.02 -12.21
CA GLU A 257 -22.80 -4.67 -12.84
C GLU A 257 -22.83 -3.15 -13.07
N SER A 258 -22.85 -2.77 -14.34
CA SER A 258 -22.86 -1.39 -14.79
C SER A 258 -24.30 -0.86 -14.85
N ASP A 259 -24.92 -0.65 -13.69
CA ASP A 259 -26.34 -0.23 -13.66
C ASP A 259 -26.59 1.26 -13.96
N ASP A 260 -25.56 2.04 -14.34
CA ASP A 260 -25.78 3.41 -14.82
C ASP A 260 -24.87 3.75 -16.01
N GLU A 261 -25.34 3.47 -17.22
CA GLU A 261 -24.86 4.13 -18.45
C GLU A 261 -25.65 5.43 -18.67
N ALA A 262 -25.49 6.45 -17.81
CA ALA A 262 -26.16 7.73 -18.06
C ALA A 262 -25.60 8.98 -17.35
N GLU A 263 -24.37 9.03 -16.79
CA GLU A 263 -23.89 10.26 -16.10
C GLU A 263 -22.49 10.75 -16.48
N ASP A 264 -21.84 10.19 -17.51
CA ASP A 264 -20.43 10.50 -17.86
C ASP A 264 -20.17 11.93 -18.41
N GLU A 265 -21.17 12.81 -18.53
CA GLU A 265 -20.97 14.18 -19.07
C GLU A 265 -20.99 15.32 -18.04
N LYS A 266 -21.24 15.07 -16.74
CA LYS A 266 -21.41 16.19 -15.78
C LYS A 266 -20.12 16.77 -15.18
N ILE A 267 -18.93 16.28 -15.52
CA ILE A 267 -17.69 16.67 -14.80
C ILE A 267 -17.05 17.98 -15.31
N ILE A 268 -17.48 18.56 -16.45
CA ILE A 268 -16.81 19.77 -16.97
C ILE A 268 -17.81 20.80 -17.51
N GLN A 269 -18.40 21.57 -16.61
CA GLN A 269 -18.76 22.97 -16.89
C GLN A 269 -18.15 23.88 -15.82
N ASN A 270 -17.17 24.70 -16.20
CA ASN A 270 -16.71 25.82 -15.38
C ASN A 270 -17.82 26.89 -15.31
N PRO A 271 -18.11 27.51 -14.16
CA PRO A 271 -19.05 28.62 -14.08
C PRO A 271 -18.35 29.92 -14.49
N SER A 272 -18.39 30.28 -15.76
CA SER A 272 -18.06 31.66 -16.18
C SER A 272 -19.29 32.56 -16.04
N LYS A 273 -19.13 33.68 -15.32
CA LYS A 273 -20.12 34.75 -15.05
C LYS A 273 -20.94 35.19 -16.28
N PRO A 274 -22.19 35.67 -16.09
CA PRO A 274 -23.05 36.08 -17.20
C PRO A 274 -22.65 37.47 -17.71
N SER A 275 -22.52 37.62 -19.03
CA SER A 275 -22.56 38.93 -19.68
C SER A 275 -23.54 38.88 -20.87
N ALA A 276 -24.24 39.99 -21.02
CA ALA A 276 -25.52 40.10 -21.70
C ALA A 276 -25.47 39.91 -23.23
N LYS A 277 -26.62 39.47 -23.78
CA LYS A 277 -26.92 39.40 -25.21
C LYS A 277 -26.86 40.78 -25.89
N LYS A 278 -26.23 40.85 -27.08
CA LYS A 278 -26.81 41.49 -28.27
C LYS A 278 -26.18 40.94 -29.55
N GLY A 279 -27.03 40.64 -30.52
CA GLY A 279 -26.74 39.81 -31.70
C GLY A 279 -25.94 40.47 -32.83
N GLY A 280 -25.68 39.67 -33.86
CA GLY A 280 -25.09 40.11 -35.11
C GLY A 280 -24.62 38.93 -35.96
N LEU A 281 -25.30 38.72 -37.08
CA LEU A 281 -25.10 37.72 -38.12
C LEU A 281 -23.64 37.68 -38.63
N GLY A 282 -22.92 36.56 -38.41
CA GLY A 282 -21.54 36.38 -38.92
C GLY A 282 -20.84 35.07 -38.49
N GLY A 283 -21.60 34.08 -38.02
CA GLY A 283 -21.11 32.99 -37.17
C GLY A 283 -20.67 31.69 -37.85
N MET A 284 -20.02 31.70 -39.02
CA MET A 284 -19.58 30.43 -39.67
C MET A 284 -18.13 30.38 -40.17
N PHE A 285 -17.30 31.41 -39.97
CA PHE A 285 -15.87 31.37 -40.35
C PHE A 285 -14.88 31.40 -39.17
N GLY A 286 -15.36 31.43 -37.92
CA GLY A 286 -14.52 31.45 -36.71
C GLY A 286 -14.26 30.07 -36.07
N MET A 287 -15.03 29.04 -36.43
CA MET A 287 -14.93 27.69 -35.83
C MET A 287 -13.88 26.79 -36.49
N LEU A 288 -13.30 27.18 -37.62
CA LEU A 288 -12.25 26.41 -38.31
C LEU A 288 -10.82 26.85 -37.99
N LYS A 289 -10.63 27.82 -37.09
CA LYS A 289 -9.29 28.29 -36.67
C LYS A 289 -8.75 27.58 -35.42
N GLY A 290 -9.48 26.59 -34.89
CA GLY A 290 -9.04 25.69 -33.81
C GLY A 290 -8.69 24.28 -34.28
N LEU A 291 -8.89 23.99 -35.57
CA LEU A 291 -8.50 22.75 -36.23
C LEU A 291 -7.27 23.05 -37.10
N VAL A 292 -6.29 22.15 -37.07
CA VAL A 292 -4.98 22.27 -37.74
C VAL A 292 -3.94 23.06 -36.94
N GLY A 293 -3.66 22.52 -35.76
CA GLY A 293 -2.34 22.59 -35.17
C GLY A 293 -2.19 21.34 -34.33
N SER A 294 -1.31 20.43 -34.74
CA SER A 294 -0.82 19.29 -33.97
C SER A 294 -0.15 19.79 -32.68
N LYS A 295 -0.93 20.31 -31.74
CA LYS A 295 -0.45 20.87 -30.48
C LYS A 295 0.03 19.68 -29.65
N SER A 296 1.33 19.64 -29.39
CA SER A 296 1.93 18.71 -28.45
C SER A 296 1.39 19.00 -27.06
N LEU A 297 1.03 17.95 -26.31
CA LEU A 297 0.62 18.07 -24.92
C LEU A 297 1.79 18.59 -24.08
N THR A 298 1.58 19.72 -23.41
CA THR A 298 2.50 20.24 -22.39
C THR A 298 1.99 19.87 -21.00
N ARG A 299 2.89 19.87 -20.01
CA ARG A 299 2.53 19.59 -18.62
C ARG A 299 1.49 20.57 -18.06
N GLU A 300 1.66 21.85 -18.37
CA GLU A 300 0.76 22.93 -17.95
C GLU A 300 -0.68 22.73 -18.44
N ASP A 301 -0.87 22.16 -19.64
CA ASP A 301 -2.19 21.85 -20.20
C ASP A 301 -2.86 20.67 -19.44
N MET A 302 -2.06 19.74 -18.90
CA MET A 302 -2.54 18.50 -18.26
C MET A 302 -2.76 18.63 -16.74
N ASP A 303 -1.99 19.48 -16.06
CA ASP A 303 -2.03 19.66 -14.60
C ASP A 303 -3.45 19.80 -14.01
N PRO A 304 -4.38 20.63 -14.53
CA PRO A 304 -5.72 20.74 -13.94
C PRO A 304 -6.55 19.47 -14.06
N VAL A 305 -6.32 18.66 -15.10
CA VAL A 305 -7.00 17.37 -15.29
C VAL A 305 -6.38 16.31 -14.38
N LEU A 306 -5.04 16.27 -14.30
CA LEU A 306 -4.31 15.33 -13.45
C LEU A 306 -4.62 15.52 -11.97
N GLU A 307 -4.80 16.77 -11.52
CA GLU A 307 -5.18 17.08 -10.14
C GLU A 307 -6.58 16.51 -9.82
N LYS A 308 -7.56 16.71 -10.71
CA LYS A 308 -8.91 16.13 -10.55
C LYS A 308 -8.90 14.59 -10.56
N MET A 309 -8.10 14.00 -11.45
CA MET A 309 -7.96 12.53 -11.52
C MET A 309 -7.29 11.98 -10.26
N LYS A 310 -6.27 12.67 -9.73
CA LYS A 310 -5.64 12.31 -8.45
C LYS A 310 -6.68 12.30 -7.33
N ASP A 311 -7.47 13.36 -7.21
CA ASP A 311 -8.49 13.47 -6.15
C ASP A 311 -9.56 12.39 -6.29
N HIS A 312 -9.96 12.06 -7.52
CA HIS A 312 -10.90 10.97 -7.82
C HIS A 312 -10.34 9.60 -7.41
N LEU A 313 -9.09 9.28 -7.74
CA LEU A 313 -8.44 8.04 -7.33
C LEU A 313 -8.37 7.92 -5.80
N ILE A 314 -8.02 9.01 -5.11
CA ILE A 314 -7.97 9.05 -3.64
C ILE A 314 -9.37 8.81 -3.05
N ALA A 315 -10.40 9.44 -3.62
CA ALA A 315 -11.79 9.24 -3.18
C ALA A 315 -12.25 7.78 -3.34
N LYS A 316 -11.76 7.08 -4.37
CA LYS A 316 -12.00 5.65 -4.63
C LYS A 316 -11.04 4.72 -3.87
N ASN A 317 -10.41 5.20 -2.80
CA ASN A 317 -9.55 4.44 -1.88
C ASN A 317 -8.20 3.99 -2.46
N VAL A 318 -7.67 4.69 -3.48
CA VAL A 318 -6.27 4.53 -3.89
C VAL A 318 -5.38 5.29 -2.91
N ALA A 319 -4.26 4.70 -2.50
CA ALA A 319 -3.33 5.34 -1.60
C ALA A 319 -2.79 6.65 -2.19
N ALA A 320 -2.75 7.71 -1.39
CA ALA A 320 -2.51 9.08 -1.89
C ALA A 320 -1.14 9.22 -2.59
N GLU A 321 -0.11 8.59 -2.03
CA GLU A 321 1.22 8.56 -2.65
C GLU A 321 1.20 7.86 -4.01
N ILE A 322 0.45 6.76 -4.14
CA ILE A 322 0.33 6.00 -5.39
C ILE A 322 -0.45 6.79 -6.44
N ALA A 323 -1.53 7.48 -6.04
CA ALA A 323 -2.28 8.35 -6.94
C ALA A 323 -1.40 9.48 -7.52
N VAL A 324 -0.55 10.10 -6.68
CA VAL A 324 0.42 11.13 -7.12
C VAL A 324 1.42 10.54 -8.11
N GLN A 325 2.06 9.42 -7.77
CA GLN A 325 3.06 8.78 -8.62
C GLN A 325 2.47 8.32 -9.95
N LEU A 326 1.23 7.85 -9.95
CA LEU A 326 0.52 7.42 -11.14
C LEU A 326 0.20 8.59 -12.07
N CYS A 327 -0.35 9.69 -11.53
CA CYS A 327 -0.61 10.91 -12.30
C CYS A 327 0.68 11.50 -12.87
N GLU A 328 1.79 11.50 -12.11
CA GLU A 328 3.08 11.95 -12.61
C GLU A 328 3.62 11.06 -13.75
N SER A 329 3.44 9.74 -13.62
CA SER A 329 3.86 8.78 -14.65
C SER A 329 3.05 8.96 -15.93
N VAL A 330 1.75 9.23 -15.83
CA VAL A 330 0.88 9.55 -16.98
C VAL A 330 1.28 10.88 -17.61
N ALA A 331 1.55 11.91 -16.80
CA ALA A 331 2.01 13.21 -17.29
C ALA A 331 3.29 13.06 -18.13
N LYS A 332 4.28 12.34 -17.60
CA LYS A 332 5.53 12.04 -18.32
C LYS A 332 5.25 11.29 -19.63
N LYS A 333 4.39 10.26 -19.61
CA LYS A 333 4.03 9.44 -20.80
C LYS A 333 3.38 10.27 -21.91
N LEU A 334 2.60 11.29 -21.55
CA LEU A 334 1.83 12.11 -22.49
C LEU A 334 2.55 13.38 -22.95
N GLU A 335 3.53 13.86 -22.18
CA GLU A 335 4.30 15.06 -22.52
C GLU A 335 4.98 14.92 -23.89
N GLY A 336 4.74 15.88 -24.78
CA GLY A 336 5.27 15.88 -26.15
C GLY A 336 4.48 15.06 -27.16
N LYS A 337 3.52 14.22 -26.74
CA LYS A 337 2.66 13.47 -27.67
C LYS A 337 1.67 14.40 -28.38
N VAL A 338 1.44 14.12 -29.66
CA VAL A 338 0.47 14.84 -30.49
C VAL A 338 -0.90 14.19 -30.30
N MET A 339 -1.90 14.98 -29.92
CA MET A 339 -3.28 14.51 -29.77
C MET A 339 -3.90 14.13 -31.12
N GLY A 340 -4.84 13.19 -31.09
CA GLY A 340 -5.67 12.85 -32.24
C GLY A 340 -6.61 14.00 -32.61
N THR A 341 -7.04 14.03 -33.87
CA THR A 341 -7.86 15.13 -34.44
C THR A 341 -9.17 15.38 -33.69
N PHE A 342 -9.69 14.39 -32.97
CA PHE A 342 -10.97 14.46 -32.24
C PHE A 342 -10.86 14.15 -30.73
N THR A 343 -9.64 14.17 -30.15
CA THR A 343 -9.44 13.86 -28.72
C THR A 343 -9.22 15.12 -27.89
N THR A 344 -9.86 15.20 -26.71
CA THR A 344 -9.60 16.25 -25.73
C THR A 344 -8.43 15.88 -24.81
N VAL A 345 -7.81 16.88 -24.17
CA VAL A 345 -6.77 16.66 -23.15
C VAL A 345 -7.30 15.73 -22.05
N THR A 346 -8.54 15.98 -21.56
CA THR A 346 -9.20 15.13 -20.56
C THR A 346 -9.33 13.69 -21.00
N SER A 347 -9.86 13.44 -22.21
CA SER A 347 -10.04 12.07 -22.72
C SER A 347 -8.70 11.34 -22.88
N THR A 348 -7.66 12.05 -23.33
CA THR A 348 -6.31 11.51 -23.54
C THR A 348 -5.67 11.12 -22.20
N VAL A 349 -5.78 11.99 -21.19
CA VAL A 349 -5.28 11.71 -19.83
C VAL A 349 -6.07 10.57 -19.19
N LYS A 350 -7.41 10.57 -19.29
CA LYS A 350 -8.28 9.50 -18.75
C LYS A 350 -7.91 8.13 -19.36
N GLN A 351 -7.75 8.07 -20.68
CA GLN A 351 -7.37 6.84 -21.38
C GLN A 351 -5.97 6.37 -20.98
N ALA A 352 -4.98 7.26 -20.97
CA ALA A 352 -3.61 6.89 -20.60
C ALA A 352 -3.51 6.43 -19.14
N LEU A 353 -4.31 7.02 -18.25
CA LEU A 353 -4.43 6.60 -16.86
C LEU A 353 -5.07 5.22 -16.73
N GLN A 354 -6.16 4.96 -17.47
CA GLN A 354 -6.81 3.65 -17.53
C GLN A 354 -5.85 2.56 -18.02
N GLU A 355 -5.08 2.83 -19.08
CA GLU A 355 -4.04 1.90 -19.57
C GLU A 355 -2.98 1.61 -18.50
N ALA A 356 -2.50 2.65 -17.82
CA ALA A 356 -1.50 2.51 -16.75
C ALA A 356 -2.04 1.67 -15.58
N LEU A 357 -3.29 1.89 -15.17
CA LEU A 357 -3.95 1.12 -14.12
C LEU A 357 -4.12 -0.36 -14.49
N VAL A 358 -4.52 -0.66 -15.73
CA VAL A 358 -4.62 -2.05 -16.21
C VAL A 358 -3.24 -2.72 -16.20
N GLN A 359 -2.20 -2.00 -16.64
CA GLN A 359 -0.83 -2.50 -16.63
C GLN A 359 -0.31 -2.77 -15.20
N ILE A 360 -0.77 -2.02 -14.19
CA ILE A 360 -0.43 -2.24 -12.78
C ILE A 360 -1.12 -3.48 -12.23
N LEU A 361 -2.42 -3.64 -12.50
CA LEU A 361 -3.21 -4.80 -12.05
C LEU A 361 -2.85 -6.11 -12.76
N GLN A 362 -2.14 -6.05 -13.89
CA GLN A 362 -1.64 -7.21 -14.62
C GLN A 362 -0.11 -7.35 -14.45
N PRO A 363 0.38 -7.87 -13.33
CA PRO A 363 1.81 -8.09 -13.13
C PRO A 363 2.34 -9.19 -14.05
N GLN A 364 3.64 -9.10 -14.35
CA GLN A 364 4.36 -9.97 -15.28
C GLN A 364 4.32 -11.46 -14.89
N ARG A 365 4.18 -11.76 -13.59
CA ARG A 365 4.05 -13.14 -13.09
C ARG A 365 2.59 -13.54 -13.08
N ARG A 366 2.24 -14.52 -13.91
CA ARG A 366 0.98 -15.26 -13.77
C ARG A 366 1.17 -16.32 -12.70
N VAL A 367 0.23 -16.40 -11.77
CA VAL A 367 0.15 -17.48 -10.77
C VAL A 367 -1.02 -18.35 -11.19
N ASP A 368 -0.74 -19.60 -11.56
CA ASP A 368 -1.74 -20.59 -11.93
C ASP A 368 -1.66 -21.74 -10.91
N VAL A 369 -2.46 -21.62 -9.87
CA VAL A 369 -2.40 -22.53 -8.73
C VAL A 369 -2.69 -23.97 -9.14
N LEU A 370 -3.65 -24.21 -10.04
CA LEU A 370 -3.99 -25.58 -10.46
C LEU A 370 -2.84 -26.22 -11.23
N ARG A 371 -2.25 -25.49 -12.18
CA ARG A 371 -1.08 -25.97 -12.92
C ARG A 371 0.11 -26.24 -11.99
N ASP A 372 0.38 -25.33 -11.06
CA ASP A 372 1.50 -25.47 -10.12
C ASP A 372 1.30 -26.67 -9.18
N VAL A 373 0.07 -26.97 -8.78
CA VAL A 373 -0.28 -28.19 -8.02
C VAL A 373 -0.02 -29.45 -8.85
N MET A 374 -0.45 -29.48 -10.12
CA MET A 374 -0.19 -30.62 -11.02
C MET A 374 1.31 -30.84 -11.23
N ASP A 375 2.09 -29.76 -11.37
CA ASP A 375 3.54 -29.83 -11.51
C ASP A 375 4.21 -30.33 -10.21
N ALA A 376 3.71 -29.96 -9.02
CA ALA A 376 4.18 -30.50 -7.75
C ALA A 376 3.87 -32.01 -7.60
N GLN A 377 2.67 -32.44 -8.01
CA GLN A 377 2.28 -33.86 -8.01
C GLN A 377 3.21 -34.72 -8.89
N ARG A 378 3.63 -34.20 -10.07
CA ARG A 378 4.62 -34.90 -10.93
C ARG A 378 5.94 -35.18 -10.21
N HIS A 379 6.31 -34.32 -9.25
CA HIS A 379 7.49 -34.47 -8.40
C HIS A 379 7.23 -35.24 -7.10
N ARG A 380 6.05 -35.87 -6.96
CA ARG A 380 5.63 -36.67 -5.79
C ARG A 380 5.76 -35.92 -4.46
N ARG A 381 5.40 -34.64 -4.46
CA ARG A 381 5.38 -33.80 -3.26
C ARG A 381 4.07 -33.01 -3.21
N PRO A 382 3.57 -32.68 -2.00
CA PRO A 382 2.44 -31.77 -1.88
C PRO A 382 2.83 -30.36 -2.33
N TYR A 383 1.84 -29.63 -2.84
CA TYR A 383 1.95 -28.20 -3.09
C TYR A 383 1.61 -27.42 -1.82
N VAL A 384 2.53 -26.60 -1.33
CA VAL A 384 2.39 -25.93 -0.02
C VAL A 384 2.08 -24.45 -0.19
N VAL A 385 0.92 -24.02 0.32
CA VAL A 385 0.48 -22.61 0.31
C VAL A 385 0.43 -22.07 1.74
N THR A 386 1.09 -20.95 1.98
CA THR A 386 1.06 -20.27 3.29
C THR A 386 0.26 -18.98 3.23
N PHE A 387 -0.71 -18.85 4.13
CA PHE A 387 -1.55 -17.65 4.26
C PHE A 387 -1.03 -16.78 5.40
N CYS A 388 -0.69 -15.54 5.09
CA CYS A 388 -0.22 -14.55 6.08
C CYS A 388 -0.94 -13.21 5.90
N GLY A 389 -0.96 -12.39 6.95
CA GLY A 389 -1.62 -11.08 6.92
C GLY A 389 -2.04 -10.62 8.32
N VAL A 390 -2.57 -9.40 8.40
CA VAL A 390 -2.95 -8.79 9.69
C VAL A 390 -4.19 -9.47 10.31
N ASN A 391 -4.57 -9.03 11.51
CA ASN A 391 -5.71 -9.61 12.22
C ASN A 391 -7.04 -9.27 11.54
N GLY A 392 -7.99 -10.21 11.53
CA GLY A 392 -9.38 -9.93 11.10
C GLY A 392 -9.62 -9.76 9.59
N VAL A 393 -8.60 -9.94 8.75
CA VAL A 393 -8.71 -9.85 7.26
C VAL A 393 -9.31 -11.09 6.60
N GLY A 394 -9.70 -12.12 7.36
CA GLY A 394 -10.36 -13.32 6.80
C GLY A 394 -9.43 -14.39 6.23
N LYS A 395 -8.23 -14.59 6.81
CA LYS A 395 -7.28 -15.66 6.43
C LYS A 395 -7.92 -17.06 6.47
N SER A 396 -8.38 -17.50 7.65
CA SER A 396 -8.96 -18.83 7.84
C SER A 396 -10.20 -19.07 6.97
N THR A 397 -11.05 -18.05 6.81
CA THR A 397 -12.26 -18.14 5.96
C THR A 397 -11.88 -18.32 4.49
N ASN A 398 -11.00 -17.48 3.93
CA ASN A 398 -10.62 -17.60 2.52
C ASN A 398 -9.76 -18.83 2.25
N LEU A 399 -8.99 -19.31 3.23
CA LEU A 399 -8.34 -20.62 3.17
C LEU A 399 -9.37 -21.74 2.98
N ALA A 400 -10.49 -21.71 3.71
CA ALA A 400 -11.57 -22.68 3.54
C ALA A 400 -12.25 -22.58 2.16
N LYS A 401 -12.44 -21.36 1.63
CA LYS A 401 -12.94 -21.16 0.25
C LYS A 401 -12.00 -21.73 -0.80
N ILE A 402 -10.69 -21.48 -0.65
CA ILE A 402 -9.67 -22.03 -1.55
C ILE A 402 -9.58 -23.55 -1.40
N SER A 403 -9.78 -24.10 -0.19
CA SER A 403 -9.88 -25.55 0.02
C SER A 403 -11.05 -26.14 -0.76
N PHE A 404 -12.24 -25.55 -0.65
CA PHE A 404 -13.42 -25.93 -1.41
C PHE A 404 -13.13 -25.90 -2.92
N TRP A 405 -12.61 -24.78 -3.42
CA TRP A 405 -12.26 -24.62 -4.83
C TRP A 405 -11.25 -25.67 -5.32
N LEU A 406 -10.24 -26.02 -4.53
CA LEU A 406 -9.27 -27.07 -4.87
C LEU A 406 -9.91 -28.47 -4.93
N ILE A 407 -10.80 -28.79 -3.98
CA ILE A 407 -11.49 -30.09 -3.93
C ILE A 407 -12.46 -30.24 -5.10
N GLU A 408 -13.17 -29.16 -5.46
CA GLU A 408 -14.02 -29.13 -6.67
C GLU A 408 -13.20 -29.32 -7.96
N ASN A 409 -11.91 -28.97 -7.95
CA ASN A 409 -10.97 -29.26 -9.03
C ASN A 409 -10.27 -30.63 -8.89
N GLY A 410 -10.73 -31.49 -7.97
CA GLY A 410 -10.25 -32.86 -7.79
C GLY A 410 -8.97 -33.01 -6.97
N PHE A 411 -8.51 -31.96 -6.28
CA PHE A 411 -7.32 -32.01 -5.44
C PHE A 411 -7.67 -32.27 -3.97
N SER A 412 -6.95 -33.19 -3.34
CA SER A 412 -7.05 -33.42 -1.88
C SER A 412 -6.23 -32.38 -1.10
N VAL A 413 -6.79 -31.89 0.00
CA VAL A 413 -6.27 -30.76 0.77
C VAL A 413 -6.06 -31.12 2.24
N LEU A 414 -4.84 -30.92 2.74
CA LEU A 414 -4.54 -30.93 4.16
C LEU A 414 -4.48 -29.49 4.68
N ILE A 415 -5.35 -29.16 5.64
CA ILE A 415 -5.33 -27.86 6.32
C ILE A 415 -4.41 -27.97 7.54
N ALA A 416 -3.35 -27.17 7.60
CA ALA A 416 -2.44 -27.10 8.73
C ALA A 416 -2.81 -25.92 9.65
N ALA A 417 -3.28 -26.23 10.86
CA ALA A 417 -3.67 -25.24 11.86
C ALA A 417 -2.43 -24.68 12.59
N CYS A 418 -1.83 -23.62 12.04
CA CYS A 418 -0.65 -22.96 12.61
C CYS A 418 -0.98 -21.64 13.35
N ASP A 419 -2.26 -21.24 13.46
CA ASP A 419 -2.73 -20.22 14.39
C ASP A 419 -2.87 -20.81 15.81
N THR A 420 -1.73 -20.92 16.52
CA THR A 420 -1.66 -21.47 17.87
C THR A 420 -1.85 -20.43 18.98
N PHE A 421 -2.09 -19.16 18.62
CA PHE A 421 -2.15 -18.04 19.55
C PHE A 421 -3.57 -17.56 19.83
N ARG A 422 -4.45 -17.55 18.82
CA ARG A 422 -5.80 -17.04 18.96
C ARG A 422 -6.77 -18.13 19.44
N ALA A 423 -7.47 -17.87 20.54
CA ALA A 423 -8.50 -18.78 21.04
C ALA A 423 -9.60 -19.00 20.00
N GLY A 424 -10.03 -20.26 19.83
CA GLY A 424 -11.06 -20.66 18.87
C GLY A 424 -10.57 -20.81 17.42
N ALA A 425 -9.30 -20.52 17.12
CA ALA A 425 -8.78 -20.63 15.75
C ALA A 425 -8.75 -22.07 15.24
N VAL A 426 -8.38 -23.01 16.11
CA VAL A 426 -8.36 -24.45 15.77
C VAL A 426 -9.79 -24.97 15.58
N GLU A 427 -10.71 -24.61 16.47
CA GLU A 427 -12.13 -24.99 16.37
C GLU A 427 -12.80 -24.39 15.12
N GLN A 428 -12.41 -23.16 14.72
CA GLN A 428 -12.86 -22.54 13.49
C GLN A 428 -12.48 -23.39 12.26
N LEU A 429 -11.21 -23.79 12.16
CA LEU A 429 -10.74 -24.65 11.07
C LEU A 429 -11.33 -26.06 11.13
N ARG A 430 -11.56 -26.60 12.34
CA ARG A 430 -12.24 -27.89 12.54
C ARG A 430 -13.68 -27.84 12.03
N THR A 431 -14.38 -26.73 12.27
CA THR A 431 -15.73 -26.52 11.75
C THR A 431 -15.72 -26.46 10.22
N HIS A 432 -14.79 -25.69 9.62
CA HIS A 432 -14.63 -25.67 8.16
C HIS A 432 -14.33 -27.06 7.59
N THR A 433 -13.41 -27.80 8.19
CA THR A 433 -13.04 -29.15 7.76
C THR A 433 -14.22 -30.12 7.82
N ARG A 434 -15.04 -30.06 8.88
CA ARG A 434 -16.27 -30.86 8.99
C ARG A 434 -17.27 -30.52 7.89
N ARG A 435 -17.50 -29.23 7.64
CA ARG A 435 -18.41 -28.76 6.58
C ARG A 435 -17.92 -29.18 5.19
N LEU A 436 -16.63 -29.03 4.91
CA LEU A 436 -16.03 -29.44 3.64
C LEU A 436 -16.09 -30.97 3.45
N ASN A 437 -15.87 -31.76 4.50
CA ASN A 437 -16.06 -33.21 4.45
C ASN A 437 -17.53 -33.60 4.25
N ALA A 438 -18.49 -32.84 4.77
CA ALA A 438 -19.91 -33.09 4.53
C ALA A 438 -20.31 -32.79 3.07
N LEU A 439 -19.69 -31.78 2.44
CA LEU A 439 -19.87 -31.48 1.02
C LEU A 439 -19.12 -32.46 0.10
N HIS A 440 -17.96 -32.95 0.56
CA HIS A 440 -17.09 -33.86 -0.20
C HIS A 440 -16.77 -35.13 0.61
N PRO A 441 -17.79 -35.97 0.87
CA PRO A 441 -17.62 -37.16 1.68
C PRO A 441 -16.80 -38.21 0.89
N PRO A 442 -16.01 -39.07 1.56
CA PRO A 442 -15.15 -40.04 0.90
C PRO A 442 -15.88 -40.94 -0.10
N GLU A 443 -17.15 -41.26 0.16
CA GLU A 443 -18.01 -42.06 -0.70
C GLU A 443 -18.16 -41.45 -2.10
N SER A 444 -18.20 -40.12 -2.20
CA SER A 444 -18.26 -39.38 -3.48
C SER A 444 -16.92 -39.31 -4.20
N HIS A 445 -15.82 -39.69 -3.53
CA HIS A 445 -14.44 -39.55 -4.01
C HIS A 445 -13.68 -40.89 -4.01
N GLY A 446 -14.37 -42.00 -4.26
CA GLY A 446 -13.77 -43.32 -4.39
C GLY A 446 -13.15 -43.86 -3.08
N GLY A 447 -13.70 -43.46 -1.94
CA GLY A 447 -13.22 -43.83 -0.60
C GLY A 447 -12.03 -43.01 -0.10
N ARG A 448 -11.58 -41.98 -0.84
CA ARG A 448 -10.45 -41.13 -0.46
C ARG A 448 -10.93 -39.96 0.41
N THR A 449 -10.20 -39.67 1.48
CA THR A 449 -10.40 -38.44 2.27
C THR A 449 -9.88 -37.24 1.47
N MET A 450 -10.78 -36.35 1.07
CA MET A 450 -10.42 -35.15 0.29
C MET A 450 -9.94 -33.99 1.15
N VAL A 451 -10.41 -33.88 2.40
CA VAL A 451 -10.00 -32.79 3.29
C VAL A 451 -9.76 -33.27 4.72
N GLN A 452 -8.61 -32.90 5.27
CA GLN A 452 -8.25 -33.24 6.64
C GLN A 452 -7.60 -32.05 7.36
N LEU A 453 -7.83 -31.95 8.67
CA LEU A 453 -7.18 -30.98 9.54
C LEU A 453 -5.96 -31.61 10.23
N TYR A 454 -4.81 -30.96 10.11
CA TYR A 454 -3.62 -31.23 10.92
C TYR A 454 -3.53 -30.18 12.03
N GLU A 455 -3.68 -30.61 13.28
CA GLU A 455 -3.63 -29.75 14.46
C GLU A 455 -2.79 -30.40 15.57
N LYS A 456 -2.22 -29.56 16.44
CA LYS A 456 -1.51 -30.00 17.66
C LYS A 456 -1.99 -29.27 18.91
N GLY A 457 -3.10 -28.53 18.83
CA GLY A 457 -3.58 -27.66 19.90
C GLY A 457 -2.81 -26.33 20.02
N TYR A 458 -3.10 -25.58 21.07
CA TYR A 458 -2.59 -24.22 21.30
C TYR A 458 -1.19 -24.16 21.90
N GLY A 459 -0.52 -23.00 21.76
CA GLY A 459 0.76 -22.70 22.43
C GLY A 459 2.00 -23.39 21.85
N LYS A 460 1.88 -24.09 20.72
CA LYS A 460 2.99 -24.80 20.04
C LYS A 460 3.65 -23.96 18.95
N ASP A 461 4.88 -24.31 18.58
CA ASP A 461 5.63 -23.63 17.50
C ASP A 461 4.95 -23.87 16.15
N ALA A 462 4.45 -22.79 15.55
CA ALA A 462 3.78 -22.81 14.26
C ALA A 462 4.67 -23.36 13.13
N ALA A 463 5.99 -23.06 13.16
CA ALA A 463 6.92 -23.54 12.15
C ALA A 463 7.09 -25.07 12.20
N GLY A 464 7.09 -25.66 13.40
CA GLY A 464 7.14 -27.10 13.61
C GLY A 464 5.85 -27.81 13.18
N ILE A 465 4.69 -27.25 13.52
CA ILE A 465 3.40 -27.80 13.07
C ILE A 465 3.32 -27.85 11.54
N ALA A 466 3.73 -26.77 10.85
CA ALA A 466 3.74 -26.74 9.39
C ALA A 466 4.67 -27.83 8.82
N MET A 467 5.87 -28.01 9.38
CA MET A 467 6.83 -29.01 8.93
C MET A 467 6.29 -30.44 9.06
N GLU A 468 5.67 -30.74 10.21
CA GLU A 468 5.05 -32.03 10.43
C GLU A 468 3.83 -32.25 9.52
N ALA A 469 3.01 -31.22 9.30
CA ALA A 469 1.86 -31.29 8.39
C ALA A 469 2.28 -31.59 6.95
N ILE A 470 3.34 -30.93 6.46
CA ILE A 470 3.89 -31.18 5.11
C ILE A 470 4.41 -32.61 4.99
N SER A 471 5.09 -33.10 6.04
CA SER A 471 5.58 -34.49 6.08
C SER A 471 4.43 -35.50 6.14
N TYR A 472 3.39 -35.22 6.93
CA TYR A 472 2.19 -36.02 7.01
C TYR A 472 1.44 -36.06 5.67
N ALA A 473 1.27 -34.91 5.01
CA ALA A 473 0.66 -34.81 3.68
C ALA A 473 1.38 -35.66 2.64
N ARG A 474 2.73 -35.61 2.64
CA ARG A 474 3.54 -36.43 1.75
C ARG A 474 3.33 -37.93 1.98
N ASN A 475 3.24 -38.36 3.24
CA ASN A 475 3.09 -39.77 3.60
C ASN A 475 1.67 -40.31 3.34
N GLN A 476 0.65 -39.49 3.55
CA GLN A 476 -0.76 -39.85 3.33
C GLN A 476 -1.22 -39.56 1.89
N GLY A 477 -0.38 -38.94 1.06
CA GLY A 477 -0.69 -38.62 -0.32
C GLY A 477 -1.75 -37.53 -0.47
N PHE A 478 -1.70 -36.46 0.33
CA PHE A 478 -2.47 -35.24 0.07
C PHE A 478 -1.79 -34.39 -1.01
N ASP A 479 -2.58 -33.81 -1.91
CA ASP A 479 -2.07 -33.07 -3.07
C ASP A 479 -1.62 -31.65 -2.69
N VAL A 480 -2.36 -31.01 -1.77
CA VAL A 480 -2.12 -29.63 -1.34
C VAL A 480 -2.08 -29.53 0.18
N VAL A 481 -1.19 -28.68 0.70
CA VAL A 481 -1.14 -28.28 2.11
C VAL A 481 -1.41 -26.79 2.22
N LEU A 482 -2.47 -26.42 2.94
CA LEU A 482 -2.80 -25.01 3.21
C LEU A 482 -2.46 -24.68 4.66
N VAL A 483 -1.49 -23.79 4.85
CA VAL A 483 -0.99 -23.38 6.17
C VAL A 483 -1.70 -22.11 6.62
N ASP A 484 -2.56 -22.21 7.63
CA ASP A 484 -3.20 -21.05 8.26
C ASP A 484 -2.30 -20.48 9.35
N THR A 485 -1.85 -19.24 9.20
CA THR A 485 -1.02 -18.59 10.23
C THR A 485 -1.82 -17.60 11.07
N ALA A 486 -1.41 -17.44 12.33
CA ALA A 486 -1.96 -16.40 13.19
C ALA A 486 -1.85 -15.01 12.54
N GLY A 487 -2.86 -14.17 12.72
CA GLY A 487 -2.77 -12.77 12.31
C GLY A 487 -1.76 -12.01 13.14
N ARG A 488 -1.03 -11.09 12.50
CA ARG A 488 0.09 -10.37 13.13
C ARG A 488 0.09 -8.93 12.63
N MET A 489 0.23 -7.99 13.56
CA MET A 489 0.45 -6.58 13.18
C MET A 489 1.85 -6.44 12.59
N GLN A 490 1.97 -5.60 11.58
CA GLN A 490 3.19 -5.41 10.81
C GLN A 490 4.37 -4.86 11.64
N ASP A 491 4.08 -4.21 12.77
CA ASP A 491 5.08 -3.66 13.69
C ASP A 491 5.50 -4.62 14.82
N ASN A 492 4.88 -5.81 14.90
CA ASN A 492 5.19 -6.76 15.97
C ASN A 492 6.40 -7.64 15.61
N ALA A 493 7.60 -7.18 15.95
CA ALA A 493 8.85 -7.84 15.59
C ALA A 493 8.96 -9.33 16.02
N PRO A 494 8.62 -9.74 17.26
CA PRO A 494 8.64 -11.16 17.66
C PRO A 494 7.73 -12.03 16.79
N LEU A 495 6.51 -11.53 16.50
CA LEU A 495 5.57 -12.26 15.67
C LEU A 495 6.04 -12.30 14.21
N MET A 496 6.57 -11.21 13.67
CA MET A 496 7.08 -11.20 12.29
C MET A 496 8.31 -12.11 12.12
N THR A 497 9.18 -12.19 13.13
CA THR A 497 10.33 -13.11 13.15
C THR A 497 9.86 -14.57 13.09
N ALA A 498 8.85 -14.93 13.90
CA ALA A 498 8.30 -16.29 13.89
C ALA A 498 7.60 -16.64 12.56
N LEU A 499 6.94 -15.68 11.90
CA LEU A 499 6.38 -15.89 10.57
C LEU A 499 7.48 -16.10 9.52
N ALA A 500 8.52 -15.27 9.53
CA ALA A 500 9.66 -15.42 8.63
C ALA A 500 10.38 -16.76 8.84
N LYS A 501 10.56 -17.19 10.09
CA LYS A 501 11.08 -18.53 10.42
C LYS A 501 10.21 -19.63 9.83
N LEU A 502 8.88 -19.55 9.98
CA LEU A 502 7.94 -20.54 9.41
C LEU A 502 8.13 -20.66 7.90
N ILE A 503 8.16 -19.54 7.18
CA ILE A 503 8.32 -19.53 5.72
C ILE A 503 9.72 -20.01 5.31
N ALA A 504 10.77 -19.57 5.99
CA ALA A 504 12.15 -19.95 5.67
C ALA A 504 12.42 -21.44 5.89
N VAL A 505 11.93 -22.01 7.00
CA VAL A 505 12.14 -23.42 7.35
C VAL A 505 11.33 -24.36 6.46
N ASN A 506 10.09 -23.98 6.12
CA ASN A 506 9.18 -24.86 5.38
C ASN A 506 9.22 -24.65 3.86
N ALA A 507 9.84 -23.55 3.39
CA ALA A 507 9.99 -23.21 1.98
C ALA A 507 8.71 -23.45 1.14
N PRO A 508 7.58 -22.79 1.48
CA PRO A 508 6.31 -23.00 0.79
C PRO A 508 6.43 -22.65 -0.70
N ASP A 509 5.62 -23.31 -1.53
CA ASP A 509 5.56 -23.05 -2.97
C ASP A 509 4.97 -21.67 -3.27
N LEU A 510 3.95 -21.28 -2.49
CA LEU A 510 3.24 -20.02 -2.65
C LEU A 510 2.98 -19.34 -1.31
N VAL A 511 3.45 -18.10 -1.15
CA VAL A 511 3.12 -17.26 -0.01
C VAL A 511 2.04 -16.25 -0.43
N LEU A 512 0.85 -16.40 0.15
CA LEU A 512 -0.29 -15.52 -0.09
C LEU A 512 -0.45 -14.52 1.06
N PHE A 513 -0.40 -13.24 0.71
CA PHE A 513 -0.79 -12.17 1.63
C PHE A 513 -2.29 -11.93 1.54
N VAL A 514 -2.99 -12.04 2.66
CA VAL A 514 -4.42 -11.78 2.75
C VAL A 514 -4.61 -10.36 3.25
N GLY A 515 -5.20 -9.52 2.41
CA GLY A 515 -5.53 -8.13 2.70
C GLY A 515 -7.02 -7.87 2.53
N GLU A 516 -7.57 -6.90 3.25
CA GLU A 516 -8.96 -6.48 3.07
C GLU A 516 -9.07 -5.27 2.14
N ALA A 517 -10.12 -5.24 1.32
CA ALA A 517 -10.32 -4.19 0.32
C ALA A 517 -10.75 -2.85 0.92
N LEU A 518 -11.23 -2.86 2.17
CA LEU A 518 -11.57 -1.65 2.94
C LEU A 518 -10.34 -0.80 3.29
N VAL A 519 -9.15 -1.40 3.29
CA VAL A 519 -7.94 -0.74 3.75
C VAL A 519 -7.31 0.07 2.61
N GLY A 520 -7.25 1.39 2.79
CA GLY A 520 -6.56 2.32 1.88
C GLY A 520 -5.05 2.38 2.10
N ASN A 521 -4.56 3.49 2.67
CA ASN A 521 -3.12 3.74 2.84
C ASN A 521 -2.40 2.67 3.69
N GLU A 522 -3.05 2.09 4.69
CA GLU A 522 -2.42 1.06 5.55
C GLU A 522 -2.06 -0.22 4.78
N ALA A 523 -2.71 -0.50 3.64
CA ALA A 523 -2.42 -1.68 2.84
C ALA A 523 -0.97 -1.65 2.32
N VAL A 524 -0.50 -0.44 1.98
CA VAL A 524 0.87 -0.15 1.56
C VAL A 524 1.85 -0.51 2.67
N ASP A 525 1.64 0.06 3.86
CA ASP A 525 2.52 -0.11 5.01
C ASP A 525 2.62 -1.59 5.43
N GLN A 526 1.46 -2.27 5.48
CA GLN A 526 1.38 -3.70 5.80
C GLN A 526 2.22 -4.53 4.83
N LEU A 527 2.02 -4.40 3.52
CA LEU A 527 2.74 -5.19 2.52
C LEU A 527 4.24 -4.91 2.51
N VAL A 528 4.65 -3.65 2.65
CA VAL A 528 6.07 -3.26 2.69
C VAL A 528 6.76 -3.87 3.91
N LYS A 529 6.17 -3.72 5.10
CA LYS A 529 6.74 -4.25 6.34
C LYS A 529 6.72 -5.77 6.38
N PHE A 530 5.69 -6.42 5.85
CA PHE A 530 5.67 -7.88 5.73
C PHE A 530 6.81 -8.38 4.83
N ASN A 531 6.94 -7.84 3.60
CA ASN A 531 8.03 -8.25 2.71
C ASN A 531 9.41 -7.94 3.31
N LYS A 532 9.56 -6.79 3.95
CA LYS A 532 10.79 -6.42 4.64
C LYS A 532 11.14 -7.41 5.76
N ALA A 533 10.19 -7.74 6.63
CA ALA A 533 10.43 -8.71 7.69
C ALA A 533 10.76 -10.11 7.16
N LEU A 534 10.12 -10.54 6.07
CA LEU A 534 10.45 -11.81 5.42
C LEU A 534 11.86 -11.79 4.81
N ALA A 535 12.31 -10.65 4.29
CA ALA A 535 13.67 -10.48 3.78
C ALA A 535 14.70 -10.46 4.92
N ASP A 536 14.50 -9.59 5.91
CA ASP A 536 15.44 -9.31 7.00
C ASP A 536 15.69 -10.54 7.90
N HIS A 537 14.66 -11.37 8.10
CA HIS A 537 14.73 -12.56 8.93
C HIS A 537 14.94 -13.86 8.13
N SER A 538 15.17 -13.77 6.81
CA SER A 538 15.59 -14.92 6.02
C SER A 538 17.09 -15.13 6.15
N MET A 539 17.51 -16.38 6.34
CA MET A 539 18.94 -16.75 6.26
C MET A 539 19.37 -17.16 4.85
N ALA A 540 18.47 -17.11 3.86
CA ALA A 540 18.75 -17.48 2.48
C ALA A 540 19.31 -16.30 1.68
N GLN A 541 20.20 -16.58 0.70
CA GLN A 541 20.70 -15.57 -0.23
C GLN A 541 19.58 -14.89 -1.02
N THR A 542 18.55 -15.65 -1.40
CA THR A 542 17.33 -15.14 -2.04
C THR A 542 16.14 -15.39 -1.12
N PRO A 543 15.68 -14.39 -0.35
CA PRO A 543 14.60 -14.57 0.61
C PRO A 543 13.28 -14.90 -0.10
N ARG A 544 12.46 -15.78 0.50
CA ARG A 544 11.09 -16.03 0.08
C ARG A 544 10.20 -14.87 0.53
N LEU A 545 9.74 -14.09 -0.44
CA LEU A 545 8.82 -12.97 -0.24
C LEU A 545 7.37 -13.40 -0.51
N ILE A 546 6.44 -12.46 -0.35
CA ILE A 546 5.05 -12.65 -0.77
C ILE A 546 5.02 -12.87 -2.29
N ASP A 547 4.30 -13.91 -2.72
CA ASP A 547 4.17 -14.30 -4.13
C ASP A 547 2.87 -13.81 -4.77
N GLY A 548 1.81 -13.66 -3.98
CA GLY A 548 0.50 -13.22 -4.44
C GLY A 548 -0.36 -12.65 -3.31
N ILE A 549 -1.47 -12.01 -3.70
CA ILE A 549 -2.40 -11.34 -2.79
C ILE A 549 -3.77 -12.01 -2.88
N VAL A 550 -4.43 -12.20 -1.74
CA VAL A 550 -5.86 -12.52 -1.65
C VAL A 550 -6.57 -11.29 -1.12
N LEU A 551 -7.41 -10.68 -1.95
CA LEU A 551 -8.15 -9.47 -1.61
C LEU A 551 -9.54 -9.85 -1.08
N THR A 552 -9.82 -9.54 0.18
CA THR A 552 -11.03 -9.99 0.88
C THR A 552 -12.00 -8.85 1.16
N LYS A 553 -13.22 -9.18 1.58
CA LYS A 553 -14.29 -8.23 1.91
C LYS A 553 -14.60 -7.30 0.74
N PHE A 554 -14.45 -7.79 -0.48
CA PHE A 554 -14.68 -6.99 -1.68
C PHE A 554 -16.17 -6.66 -1.84
N ASP A 555 -17.05 -7.48 -1.27
CA ASP A 555 -18.49 -7.24 -1.12
C ASP A 555 -18.85 -6.03 -0.24
N THR A 556 -17.90 -5.53 0.55
CA THR A 556 -18.15 -4.40 1.46
C THR A 556 -17.71 -3.05 0.88
N ILE A 557 -17.09 -3.06 -0.30
CA ILE A 557 -16.68 -1.86 -1.01
C ILE A 557 -17.46 -1.79 -2.32
N ASP A 558 -18.26 -0.74 -2.50
CA ASP A 558 -19.04 -0.56 -3.72
C ASP A 558 -18.10 -0.29 -4.91
N ASP A 559 -17.77 0.97 -5.14
CA ASP A 559 -16.89 1.45 -6.20
C ASP A 559 -15.47 1.78 -5.71
N LYS A 560 -15.22 1.66 -4.41
CA LYS A 560 -13.96 2.03 -3.72
C LYS A 560 -12.88 0.96 -3.83
N VAL A 561 -12.61 0.53 -5.06
CA VAL A 561 -11.73 -0.60 -5.40
C VAL A 561 -10.23 -0.27 -5.39
N GLY A 562 -9.85 0.95 -5.00
CA GLY A 562 -8.48 1.47 -5.08
C GLY A 562 -7.43 0.76 -4.20
N ALA A 563 -7.87 -0.01 -3.19
CA ALA A 563 -6.97 -0.85 -2.40
C ALA A 563 -6.24 -1.87 -3.27
N ALA A 564 -6.91 -2.44 -4.27
CA ALA A 564 -6.33 -3.41 -5.21
C ALA A 564 -5.17 -2.81 -6.00
N ILE A 565 -5.32 -1.55 -6.47
CA ILE A 565 -4.27 -0.81 -7.18
C ILE A 565 -3.08 -0.57 -6.26
N SER A 566 -3.34 -0.13 -5.03
CA SER A 566 -2.30 0.22 -4.07
C SER A 566 -1.43 -0.99 -3.75
N MET A 567 -2.04 -2.14 -3.44
CA MET A 567 -1.32 -3.37 -3.10
C MET A 567 -0.49 -3.91 -4.27
N THR A 568 -1.04 -3.92 -5.49
CA THR A 568 -0.36 -4.44 -6.70
C THR A 568 0.75 -3.52 -7.19
N TYR A 569 0.57 -2.20 -7.10
CA TYR A 569 1.58 -1.22 -7.51
C TYR A 569 2.89 -1.40 -6.74
N ILE A 570 2.81 -1.50 -5.42
CA ILE A 570 4.01 -1.57 -4.56
C ILE A 570 4.69 -2.93 -4.65
N THR A 571 3.90 -4.00 -4.59
CA THR A 571 4.48 -5.34 -4.51
C THR A 571 4.84 -5.91 -5.87
N SER A 572 4.24 -5.38 -6.94
CA SER A 572 4.28 -5.99 -8.27
C SER A 572 3.85 -7.46 -8.28
N LYS A 573 3.05 -7.89 -7.29
CA LYS A 573 2.51 -9.25 -7.16
C LYS A 573 1.05 -9.29 -7.61
N PRO A 574 0.60 -10.40 -8.23
CA PRO A 574 -0.78 -10.54 -8.66
C PRO A 574 -1.73 -10.67 -7.48
N ILE A 575 -2.93 -10.13 -7.63
CA ILE A 575 -4.08 -10.56 -6.85
C ILE A 575 -4.55 -11.89 -7.45
N VAL A 576 -4.37 -12.97 -6.69
CA VAL A 576 -4.66 -14.34 -7.12
C VAL A 576 -6.14 -14.64 -6.94
N PHE A 577 -6.73 -14.20 -5.83
CA PHE A 577 -8.13 -14.41 -5.52
C PHE A 577 -8.77 -13.16 -4.92
N VAL A 578 -10.07 -13.00 -5.16
CA VAL A 578 -10.93 -11.97 -4.59
C VAL A 578 -12.07 -12.64 -3.81
N GLY A 579 -12.17 -12.36 -2.52
CA GLY A 579 -13.25 -12.84 -1.66
C GLY A 579 -14.40 -11.84 -1.62
N THR A 580 -15.59 -12.27 -2.06
CA THR A 580 -16.79 -11.43 -2.27
C THR A 580 -17.95 -11.80 -1.34
N GLY A 581 -17.66 -12.21 -0.11
CA GLY A 581 -18.67 -12.69 0.83
C GLY A 581 -18.12 -13.67 1.87
N GLN A 582 -18.98 -14.47 2.48
CA GLN A 582 -18.63 -15.38 3.58
C GLN A 582 -18.75 -16.87 3.23
N THR A 583 -19.51 -17.23 2.20
CA THR A 583 -19.73 -18.62 1.79
C THR A 583 -18.53 -19.18 1.01
N TYR A 584 -18.51 -20.49 0.76
CA TYR A 584 -17.41 -21.11 0.01
C TYR A 584 -17.38 -20.72 -1.46
N CYS A 585 -18.54 -20.38 -2.03
CA CYS A 585 -18.68 -19.94 -3.42
C CYS A 585 -18.34 -18.46 -3.65
N ASP A 586 -18.14 -17.68 -2.57
CA ASP A 586 -17.78 -16.26 -2.62
C ASP A 586 -16.28 -16.04 -2.84
N LEU A 587 -15.75 -16.68 -3.89
CA LEU A 587 -14.36 -16.59 -4.34
C LEU A 587 -14.34 -16.34 -5.86
N ARG A 588 -13.57 -15.34 -6.29
CA ARG A 588 -13.50 -14.84 -7.68
C ARG A 588 -12.05 -14.63 -8.13
N SER A 589 -11.84 -14.61 -9.45
CA SER A 589 -10.63 -14.08 -10.07
C SER A 589 -10.73 -12.57 -10.26
N LEU A 590 -9.59 -11.88 -10.24
CA LEU A 590 -9.57 -10.44 -10.49
C LEU A 590 -9.65 -10.16 -12.00
N ASN A 591 -10.76 -9.54 -12.44
CA ASN A 591 -10.81 -8.93 -13.76
C ASN A 591 -10.26 -7.51 -13.71
N ALA A 592 -8.98 -7.35 -14.08
CA ALA A 592 -8.31 -6.05 -14.08
C ALA A 592 -9.04 -4.98 -14.88
N LYS A 593 -9.67 -5.32 -16.02
CA LYS A 593 -10.37 -4.34 -16.86
C LYS A 593 -11.65 -3.85 -16.17
N ALA A 594 -12.43 -4.76 -15.59
CA ALA A 594 -13.65 -4.42 -14.87
C ALA A 594 -13.36 -3.53 -13.66
N VAL A 595 -12.33 -3.87 -12.88
CA VAL A 595 -11.91 -3.08 -11.71
C VAL A 595 -11.47 -1.67 -12.11
N VAL A 596 -10.70 -1.53 -13.19
CA VAL A 596 -10.29 -0.20 -13.66
C VAL A 596 -11.47 0.58 -14.22
N ALA A 597 -12.40 -0.07 -14.93
CA ALA A 597 -13.61 0.59 -15.42
C ALA A 597 -14.45 1.15 -14.25
N ALA A 598 -14.66 0.35 -13.20
CA ALA A 598 -15.34 0.78 -11.98
C ALA A 598 -14.61 1.94 -11.28
N LEU A 599 -13.28 1.85 -11.18
CA LEU A 599 -12.45 2.89 -10.58
C LEU A 599 -12.52 4.22 -11.35
N MET A 600 -12.64 4.17 -12.68
CA MET A 600 -12.69 5.34 -13.55
C MET A 600 -14.11 5.90 -13.77
N LYS A 601 -15.14 5.23 -13.22
CA LYS A 601 -16.52 5.72 -13.18
C LYS A 601 -16.62 6.82 -12.12
N ALA A 602 -17.22 7.95 -12.49
CA ALA A 602 -17.35 9.11 -11.63
C ALA A 602 -18.37 8.87 -10.52
#